data_AF-X7ZW32-F1
#
_entry.id   AF-X7ZW32-F1
#
_cell.length_a   1.000
_cell.length_b   1.000
_cell.length_c   1.000
_cell.angle_alpha   90.00
_cell.angle_beta   90.00
_cell.angle_gamma   90.00
#
_symmetry.space_group_name_H-M   'P 1'
#
loop_
_entity.id
_entity.type
_entity.pdbx_description
1 polymer ?
#
loop_
_entity_poly.entity_id
_entity_poly.type
_entity_poly.pdbx_seq_one_letter_code
_entity_poly.pdbx_strand_id
1 'polypeptide(L)' 'MIQHLTRRNLETPLRVLVYSNNADTRDRIKLALGMSPSTRLTAADFIDVATPAVALRHVRSGNVDVAILDGEASPAGD' A
#
# COMPACT_ATOMS: atom_id res chain seq x y z
N MET A 1 -7.84 29.09 -4.01
CA MET A 1 -6.80 28.65 -3.06
C MET A 1 -6.49 27.18 -3.32
N ILE A 2 -5.77 26.91 -4.41
CA ILE A 2 -5.36 25.55 -4.79
C ILE A 2 -4.28 25.14 -3.80
N GLN A 3 -4.58 24.23 -2.87
CA GLN A 3 -3.57 23.68 -1.98
C GLN A 3 -2.58 22.91 -2.86
N HIS A 4 -1.41 23.52 -3.03
CA HIS A 4 -0.20 22.87 -3.49
C HIS A 4 -0.06 21.58 -2.67
N LEU A 5 -0.09 20.44 -3.33
CA LEU A 5 0.29 19.16 -2.72
C LEU A 5 1.70 19.36 -2.16
N THR A 6 1.79 19.61 -0.85
CA THR A 6 3.05 19.81 -0.13
C THR A 6 4.00 18.71 -0.56
N ARG A 7 5.18 19.07 -1.10
CA ARG A 7 6.26 18.13 -1.39
C ARG A 7 6.45 17.28 -0.14
N ARG A 8 6.05 16.00 -0.22
CA ARG A 8 6.25 15.05 0.88
C ARG A 8 7.74 14.98 1.15
N ASN A 9 8.12 15.07 2.42
CA ASN A 9 9.49 14.97 2.86
C ASN A 9 10.05 13.62 2.38
N LEU A 10 11.08 13.63 1.53
CA LEU A 10 11.65 12.44 0.85
C LEU A 10 12.44 11.54 1.82
N GLU A 11 12.26 11.74 3.12
CA GLU A 11 12.96 11.10 4.22
C GLU A 11 12.06 10.07 4.93
N THR A 12 10.73 10.14 4.73
CA THR A 12 9.78 9.20 5.34
C THR A 12 9.48 8.05 4.38
N PRO A 13 9.61 6.77 4.81
CA PRO A 13 9.30 5.62 3.97
C PRO A 13 7.85 5.66 3.47
N LEU A 14 7.64 5.24 2.22
CA LEU A 14 6.31 5.18 1.64
C LEU A 14 5.53 3.99 2.22
N ARG A 15 4.43 4.23 2.94
CA ARG A 15 3.63 3.15 3.53
C ARG A 15 2.65 2.60 2.51
N VAL A 16 2.94 1.41 2.00
CA VAL A 16 2.18 0.75 0.95
C VAL A 16 1.38 -0.40 1.54
N LEU A 17 0.05 -0.27 1.53
CA LEU A 17 -0.83 -1.37 1.91
C LEU A 17 -1.03 -2.31 0.73
N VAL A 18 -0.87 -3.61 0.95
CA VAL A 18 -1.14 -4.66 -0.04
C VAL A 18 -2.22 -5.59 0.50
N TYR A 19 -3.43 -5.47 -0.05
CA TYR A 19 -4.56 -6.33 0.28
C TYR A 19 -4.67 -7.49 -0.72
N SER A 20 -4.59 -8.72 -0.21
CA SER A 20 -5.03 -9.95 -0.88
C SER A 20 -5.16 -11.05 0.16
N ASN A 21 -6.16 -11.94 0.04
CA ASN A 21 -6.26 -13.14 0.88
C ASN A 21 -5.18 -14.18 0.53
N ASN A 22 -4.54 -14.06 -0.64
CA ASN A 22 -3.43 -14.91 -1.07
C ASN A 22 -2.07 -14.27 -0.74
N ALA A 23 -1.23 -14.98 0.01
CA ALA A 23 0.11 -14.52 0.36
C ALA A 23 1.04 -14.41 -0.86
N ASP A 24 0.94 -15.34 -1.81
CA ASP A 24 1.78 -15.33 -3.02
C ASP A 24 1.49 -14.12 -3.89
N THR A 25 0.23 -13.67 -3.96
CA THR A 25 -0.15 -12.43 -4.65
C THR A 25 0.55 -11.24 -4.01
N ARG A 26 0.55 -11.15 -2.67
CA ARG A 26 1.23 -10.06 -1.96
C ARG A 26 2.74 -10.07 -2.21
N ASP A 27 3.37 -11.25 -2.17
CA ASP A 27 4.80 -11.38 -2.40
C ASP A 27 5.20 -11.02 -3.82
N ARG A 28 4.41 -11.43 -4.83
CA ARG A 28 4.62 -11.02 -6.23
C ARG A 28 4.50 -9.52 -6.42
N ILE A 29 3.52 -8.88 -5.78
CA ILE A 29 3.35 -7.42 -5.82
C ILE A 29 4.58 -6.73 -5.21
N LYS A 30 5.01 -7.15 -4.01
CA LYS A 30 6.19 -6.57 -3.34
C LYS A 30 7.46 -6.76 -4.18
N LEU A 31 7.64 -7.94 -4.78
CA LEU A 31 8.76 -8.22 -5.67
C LEU A 31 8.74 -7.32 -6.92
N ALA A 32 7.58 -7.13 -7.54
CA ALA A 32 7.43 -6.30 -8.72
C ALA A 32 7.68 -4.81 -8.44
N LEU A 33 7.27 -4.31 -7.27
CA LEU A 33 7.52 -2.93 -6.84
C LEU A 33 8.97 -2.71 -6.39
N GLY A 34 9.59 -3.75 -5.81
CA GLY A 34 10.89 -3.65 -5.16
C GLY A 34 10.87 -2.78 -3.90
N MET A 35 12.01 -2.72 -3.22
CA MET A 35 12.16 -1.93 -1.98
C MET A 35 12.17 -0.42 -2.24
N SER A 36 12.55 0.03 -3.44
CA SER A 36 12.52 1.44 -3.84
C SER A 36 11.81 1.54 -5.20
N PRO A 37 10.48 1.74 -5.21
CA PRO A 37 9.70 1.77 -6.45
C PRO A 37 10.04 2.96 -7.36
N SER A 38 10.83 3.94 -6.88
CA SER A 38 11.48 4.93 -7.74
C SER A 38 12.71 5.53 -7.06
N THR A 39 13.68 6.00 -7.84
CA THR A 39 14.89 6.68 -7.33
C THR A 39 14.61 8.01 -6.61
N ARG A 40 13.37 8.51 -6.70
CA ARG A 40 12.91 9.74 -6.03
C ARG A 40 12.15 9.47 -4.73
N LEU A 41 11.94 8.21 -4.37
CA LEU A 41 11.20 7.83 -3.17
C LEU A 41 12.11 7.02 -2.24
N THR A 42 11.93 7.25 -0.95
CA THR A 42 12.49 6.42 0.12
C THR A 42 11.97 4.98 0.00
N ALA A 43 12.65 4.05 0.67
CA ALA A 43 12.23 2.66 0.69
C ALA A 43 10.76 2.50 1.14
N ALA A 44 10.04 1.59 0.48
CA ALA A 44 8.66 1.29 0.82
C ALA A 44 8.59 0.47 2.12
N ASP A 45 7.64 0.84 2.99
CA ASP A 45 7.22 0.05 4.13
C ASP A 45 5.90 -0.65 3.78
N PHE A 46 5.93 -1.97 3.69
CA PHE A 46 4.80 -2.77 3.22
C PHE A 46 3.92 -3.23 4.37
N ILE A 47 2.62 -2.98 4.24
CA ILE A 47 1.58 -3.40 5.19
C ILE A 47 0.74 -4.48 4.50
N ASP A 48 1.06 -5.74 4.78
CA ASP A 48 0.33 -6.90 4.26
C ASP A 48 -0.98 -7.11 5.02
N VAL A 49 -2.10 -7.15 4.31
CA VAL A 49 -3.42 -7.39 4.89
C VAL A 49 -4.17 -8.47 4.12
N ALA A 50 -4.73 -9.43 4.85
CA ALA A 50 -5.43 -10.57 4.25
C ALA A 50 -6.95 -10.45 4.28
N THR A 51 -7.50 -9.41 4.92
CA THR A 51 -8.95 -9.23 5.04
C THR A 51 -9.39 -7.80 4.71
N PRO A 52 -10.60 -7.62 4.13
CA PRO A 52 -11.13 -6.31 3.79
C PRO A 52 -11.29 -5.39 5.02
N ALA A 53 -11.74 -5.96 6.13
CA ALA A 53 -11.97 -5.21 7.37
C ALA A 53 -10.67 -4.61 7.92
N VAL A 54 -9.57 -5.37 7.86
CA VAL A 54 -8.25 -4.88 8.27
C VAL A 54 -7.73 -3.83 7.29
N ALA A 55 -7.90 -4.05 5.98
CA ALA A 55 -7.51 -3.06 4.96
C ALA A 55 -8.18 -1.70 5.21
N LEU A 56 -9.50 -1.70 5.44
CA LEU A 56 -10.26 -0.49 5.72
C LEU A 56 -9.83 0.19 7.03
N ARG A 57 -9.47 -0.57 8.06
CA ARG A 57 -8.94 -0.02 9.33
C ARG A 57 -7.64 0.75 9.11
N HIS A 58 -6.72 0.19 8.32
CA HIS A 58 -5.45 0.87 8.01
C HIS A 58 -5.65 2.13 7.17
N VAL A 59 -6.55 2.09 6.18
CA VAL A 59 -6.87 3.27 5.37
C VAL A 59 -7.51 4.36 6.24
N ARG A 60 -8.48 4.01 7.10
CA ARG A 60 -9.17 4.96 7.98
C ARG A 60 -8.28 5.59 9.04
N SER A 61 -7.21 4.93 9.46
CA SER A 61 -6.26 5.51 10.43
C SER A 61 -5.34 6.58 9.82
N GLY A 62 -5.36 6.77 8.50
CA GLY A 62 -4.45 7.71 7.82
C GLY A 62 -3.01 7.20 7.76
N ASN A 63 -2.78 5.92 8.09
CA ASN A 63 -1.45 5.33 8.14
C ASN A 63 -0.99 4.69 6.82
N VAL A 64 -1.71 4.94 5.73
CA VAL A 64 -1.44 4.38 4.41
C VAL A 64 -1.27 5.52 3.42
N ASP A 65 -0.18 5.49 2.65
CA ASP A 65 0.12 6.48 1.63
C ASP A 65 -0.40 6.05 0.25
N VAL A 66 -0.33 4.74 -0.04
CA VAL A 66 -0.81 4.08 -1.26
C VAL A 66 -1.39 2.72 -0.88
N ALA A 67 -2.50 2.33 -1.50
CA ALA A 67 -3.10 1.01 -1.34
C ALA A 67 -3.16 0.27 -2.68
N ILE A 68 -2.77 -1.00 -2.66
CA ILE A 68 -2.95 -1.96 -3.76
C ILE A 68 -3.96 -2.99 -3.29
N LEU A 69 -5.09 -3.08 -4.00
CA LEU A 69 -6.23 -3.89 -3.62
C LEU A 69 -6.46 -4.96 -4.68
N ASP A 70 -6.30 -6.22 -4.29
CA ASP A 70 -6.70 -7.37 -5.11
C ASP A 70 -8.23 -7.45 -5.17
N GLY A 71 -8.77 -7.23 -6.37
CA GLY A 71 -10.22 -7.21 -6.62
C GLY A 71 -10.86 -8.60 -6.55
N GLU A 72 -10.08 -9.67 -6.65
CA GLU A 72 -10.56 -11.06 -6.61
C GLU A 72 -10.38 -11.68 -5.20
N ALA A 73 -9.87 -10.90 -4.24
CA ALA A 73 -9.59 -11.42 -2.90
C ALA A 73 -10.88 -11.60 -2.10
N SER A 74 -11.24 -12.87 -1.84
CA SER A 74 -12.37 -13.23 -0.99
C SER A 74 -12.17 -12.76 0.46
N PRO A 75 -13.24 -12.35 1.17
CA PRO A 75 -14.65 -12.42 0.77
C PRO A 75 -15.19 -11.15 0.08
N ALA A 76 -14.34 -10.16 -0.23
CA ALA A 76 -14.81 -8.90 -0.83
C ALA A 76 -14.80 -8.90 -2.36
N GLY A 77 -13.96 -9.72 -2.97
CA GLY A 77 -13.91 -9.93 -4.41
C GLY A 77 -14.94 -10.94 -4.91
N ASP A 78 -15.09 -10.98 -6.23
CA ASP A 78 -15.92 -11.96 -6.96
C ASP A 78 -15.41 -13.40 -6.82
#